data_AF-B0JIH7-F1
#
_entry.id   AF-B0JIH7-F1
#
_cell.length_a   1.000
_cell.length_b   1.000
_cell.length_c   1.000
_cell.angle_alpha   90.00
_cell.angle_beta   90.00
_cell.angle_gamma   90.00
#
_symmetry.space_group_name_H-M   'P 1'
#
loop_
_entity.id
_entity.type
_entity.pdbx_description
1 polymer ?
#
loop_
_entity_poly.entity_id
_entity_poly.type
_entity_poly.pdbx_seq_one_letter_code
_entity_poly.pdbx_strand_id
1 'polypeptide(L)'
;MNQSTEIEVKNLDHLGLVAGIIDEIGIVEIINEQVSIERGEIVTAGQVVKAIILNGLGFVSRALYLFPQFFEDKATEHLLGEGIEPKHLNDDKIGRVMDKLYQLNVSVIFLLISLAAVKKFGVATENSHLDSTSLSVEGEYKKEYPTVEILKSGAVGEEIETRQQPIKITYGYSRDRRPDLKQFMIDLIVSGDGDVPLFLKVGDGNEADKAVFGQIAREFKKQVDFDSLIVGDSALYSKENLKLMKEMRWLSRVPLSIKEAQELVDSISEKELTDSEIPGYSWRETSSN
;
A
#
# COMPACT_ATOMS: atom_id res chain seq x y z
N MET A 1 -48.10 -23.19 -23.94
CA MET A 1 -46.66 -22.87 -23.98
C MET A 1 -46.18 -22.88 -22.54
N ASN A 2 -45.50 -23.94 -22.10
CA ASN A 2 -44.81 -23.91 -20.81
C ASN A 2 -43.60 -23.00 -21.00
N GLN A 3 -43.62 -21.83 -20.36
CA GLN A 3 -42.40 -21.06 -20.14
C GLN A 3 -41.56 -21.90 -19.17
N SER A 4 -40.63 -22.68 -19.70
CA SER A 4 -39.57 -23.27 -18.89
C SER A 4 -38.83 -22.12 -18.23
N THR A 5 -39.00 -21.99 -16.91
CA THR A 5 -38.26 -21.01 -16.12
C THR A 5 -36.79 -21.43 -16.17
N GLU A 6 -35.98 -20.69 -16.91
CA GLU A 6 -34.55 -20.95 -17.01
C GLU A 6 -33.92 -20.60 -15.66
N ILE A 7 -33.48 -21.61 -14.92
CA ILE A 7 -32.82 -21.44 -13.64
C ILE A 7 -31.33 -21.30 -13.91
N GLU A 8 -30.81 -20.09 -13.76
CA GLU A 8 -29.38 -19.82 -13.80
C GLU A 8 -28.81 -19.88 -12.38
N VAL A 9 -27.75 -20.67 -12.17
CA VAL A 9 -27.06 -20.79 -10.88
C VAL A 9 -25.67 -20.20 -11.05
N LYS A 10 -25.32 -19.21 -10.22
CA LYS A 10 -24.00 -18.56 -10.21
C LYS A 10 -23.36 -18.66 -8.82
N ASN A 11 -22.03 -18.74 -8.78
CA ASN A 11 -21.29 -18.77 -7.53
C ASN A 11 -20.96 -17.34 -7.06
N LEU A 12 -21.14 -17.09 -5.76
CA LEU A 12 -20.75 -15.84 -5.10
C LEU A 12 -19.52 -16.02 -4.20
N ASP A 13 -19.35 -17.22 -3.63
CA ASP A 13 -18.24 -17.60 -2.75
C ASP A 13 -17.95 -16.55 -1.65
N HIS A 14 -16.68 -16.40 -1.24
CA HIS A 14 -16.23 -15.32 -0.36
C HIS A 14 -16.22 -13.96 -1.06
N LEU A 15 -16.36 -13.93 -2.38
CA LEU A 15 -16.27 -12.71 -3.18
C LEU A 15 -17.38 -11.71 -2.84
N GLY A 16 -18.56 -12.20 -2.45
CA GLY A 16 -19.66 -11.33 -1.99
C GLY A 16 -19.31 -10.53 -0.75
N LEU A 17 -18.59 -11.13 0.22
CA LEU A 17 -18.13 -10.42 1.43
C LEU A 17 -17.08 -9.37 1.08
N VAL A 18 -16.11 -9.73 0.23
CA VAL A 18 -15.07 -8.81 -0.23
C VAL A 18 -15.69 -7.64 -1.01
N ALA A 19 -16.61 -7.93 -1.94
CA ALA A 19 -17.32 -6.92 -2.71
C ALA A 19 -18.10 -5.97 -1.79
N GLY A 20 -18.79 -6.50 -0.77
CA GLY A 20 -19.49 -5.68 0.22
C GLY A 20 -18.57 -4.72 0.97
N ILE A 21 -17.37 -5.16 1.38
CA ILE A 21 -16.38 -4.29 2.04
C ILE A 21 -15.87 -3.21 1.08
N ILE A 22 -15.59 -3.57 -0.18
CA ILE A 22 -15.18 -2.62 -1.22
C ILE A 22 -16.23 -1.52 -1.40
N ASP A 23 -17.51 -1.92 -1.47
CA ASP A 23 -18.65 -1.00 -1.63
C ASP A 23 -18.87 -0.15 -0.37
N GLU A 24 -18.68 -0.71 0.81
CA GLU A 24 -18.80 0.01 2.07
C GLU A 24 -17.73 1.09 2.27
N ILE A 25 -16.50 0.85 1.79
CA ILE A 25 -15.41 1.82 1.77
C ILE A 25 -15.64 2.88 0.68
N GLY A 26 -16.32 2.52 -0.41
CA GLY A 26 -16.53 3.39 -1.58
C GLY A 26 -15.34 3.40 -2.54
N ILE A 27 -14.62 2.27 -2.66
CA ILE A 27 -13.41 2.19 -3.49
C ILE A 27 -13.73 2.48 -4.96
N VAL A 28 -14.87 1.99 -5.46
CA VAL A 28 -15.26 2.18 -6.86
C VAL A 28 -15.43 3.68 -7.17
N GLU A 29 -16.10 4.40 -6.28
CA GLU A 29 -16.37 5.82 -6.37
C GLU A 29 -15.07 6.63 -6.30
N ILE A 30 -14.21 6.35 -5.31
CA ILE A 30 -12.92 7.01 -5.15
C ILE A 30 -12.07 6.88 -6.41
N ILE A 31 -11.95 5.67 -6.96
CA ILE A 31 -11.18 5.44 -8.20
C ILE A 31 -11.79 6.19 -9.38
N ASN A 32 -13.12 6.17 -9.52
CA ASN A 32 -13.81 6.84 -10.62
C ASN A 32 -13.66 8.36 -10.57
N GLU A 33 -13.63 8.94 -9.37
CA GLU A 33 -13.32 10.37 -9.17
C GLU A 33 -11.89 10.71 -9.61
N GLN A 34 -10.92 9.84 -9.32
CA GLN A 34 -9.52 10.07 -9.71
C GLN A 34 -9.27 9.85 -11.21
N VAL A 35 -9.82 8.79 -11.80
CA VAL A 35 -9.50 8.36 -13.18
C VAL A 35 -10.41 9.02 -14.22
N SER A 36 -11.50 9.67 -13.80
CA SER A 36 -12.59 10.20 -14.63
C SER A 36 -13.27 9.13 -15.51
N ILE A 37 -14.61 9.18 -15.57
CA ILE A 37 -15.41 8.26 -16.39
C ILE A 37 -15.49 8.80 -17.82
N GLU A 38 -15.15 7.96 -18.80
CA GLU A 38 -15.22 8.32 -20.21
C GLU A 38 -16.62 8.05 -20.78
N ARG A 39 -17.07 8.90 -21.71
CA ARG A 39 -18.38 8.72 -22.34
C ARG A 39 -18.39 7.45 -23.20
N GLY A 40 -19.34 6.55 -22.91
CA GLY A 40 -19.50 5.28 -23.64
C GLY A 40 -18.66 4.13 -23.06
N GLU A 41 -18.00 4.37 -21.93
CA GLU A 41 -17.31 3.33 -21.17
C GLU A 41 -18.32 2.33 -20.59
N ILE A 42 -18.15 1.04 -20.90
CA ILE A 42 -19.03 -0.04 -20.43
C ILE A 42 -18.69 -0.42 -18.97
N VAL A 43 -17.39 -0.44 -18.64
CA VAL A 43 -16.88 -0.76 -17.30
C VAL A 43 -15.93 0.34 -16.87
N THR A 44 -16.25 0.98 -15.74
CA THR A 44 -15.47 2.08 -15.19
C THR A 44 -14.14 1.62 -14.58
N ALA A 45 -13.20 2.54 -14.36
CA ALA A 45 -11.92 2.22 -13.73
C ALA A 45 -12.09 1.63 -12.32
N GLY A 46 -13.03 2.16 -11.52
CA GLY A 46 -13.33 1.64 -10.19
C GLY A 46 -13.87 0.22 -10.20
N GLN A 47 -14.73 -0.11 -11.17
CA GLN A 47 -15.23 -1.48 -11.35
C GLN A 47 -14.12 -2.43 -11.79
N VAL A 48 -13.18 -1.98 -12.62
CA VAL A 48 -11.98 -2.76 -12.96
C VAL A 48 -11.12 -3.00 -11.72
N VAL A 49 -10.88 -2.00 -10.88
CA VAL A 49 -10.12 -2.17 -9.62
C VAL A 49 -10.82 -3.15 -8.69
N LYS A 50 -12.14 -3.03 -8.52
CA LYS A 50 -12.95 -4.01 -7.76
C LYS A 50 -12.74 -5.42 -8.31
N ALA A 51 -12.82 -5.59 -9.63
CA ALA A 51 -12.59 -6.89 -10.26
C ALA A 51 -11.17 -7.42 -10.01
N ILE A 52 -10.13 -6.58 -10.06
CA ILE A 52 -8.74 -6.97 -9.79
C ILE A 52 -8.59 -7.46 -8.34
N ILE A 53 -9.19 -6.77 -7.38
CA ILE A 53 -9.15 -7.16 -5.96
C ILE A 53 -9.85 -8.52 -5.76
N LEU A 54 -11.04 -8.69 -6.33
CA LEU A 54 -11.79 -9.95 -6.25
C LEU A 54 -11.01 -11.12 -6.88
N ASN A 55 -10.39 -10.88 -8.03
CA ASN A 55 -9.57 -11.90 -8.70
C ASN A 55 -8.28 -12.23 -7.92
N GLY A 56 -7.60 -11.21 -7.38
CA GLY A 56 -6.39 -11.37 -6.58
C GLY A 56 -6.63 -12.19 -5.30
N LEU A 57 -7.79 -12.02 -4.67
CA LEU A 57 -8.22 -12.82 -3.51
C LEU A 57 -8.86 -14.17 -3.91
N GLY A 58 -9.03 -14.43 -5.19
CA GLY A 58 -9.53 -15.67 -5.77
C GLY A 58 -8.45 -16.72 -6.07
N PHE A 59 -7.18 -16.44 -5.76
CA PHE A 59 -6.04 -17.37 -5.93
C PHE A 59 -5.82 -17.88 -7.36
N VAL A 60 -5.86 -17.00 -8.36
CA VAL A 60 -5.61 -17.39 -9.77
C VAL A 60 -4.37 -16.70 -10.31
N SER A 61 -3.21 -17.35 -10.18
CA SER A 61 -1.94 -16.92 -10.80
C SER A 61 -1.97 -17.21 -12.31
N ARG A 62 -2.77 -16.45 -13.07
CA ARG A 62 -2.88 -16.61 -14.53
C ARG A 62 -2.52 -15.33 -15.28
N ALA A 63 -2.16 -15.51 -16.54
CA ALA A 63 -1.86 -14.40 -17.43
C ALA A 63 -3.09 -13.49 -17.60
N LEU A 64 -2.85 -12.19 -17.81
CA LEU A 64 -3.91 -11.17 -17.81
C LEU A 64 -5.01 -11.42 -18.84
N TYR A 65 -4.70 -11.98 -20.01
CA TYR A 65 -5.70 -12.31 -21.04
C TYR A 65 -6.70 -13.41 -20.61
N LEU A 66 -6.42 -14.14 -19.52
CA LEU A 66 -7.31 -15.14 -18.93
C LEU A 66 -8.19 -14.56 -17.82
N PHE A 67 -8.08 -13.26 -17.53
CA PHE A 67 -8.84 -12.60 -16.47
C PHE A 67 -10.37 -12.74 -16.61
N PRO A 68 -10.97 -12.63 -17.82
CA PRO A 68 -12.41 -12.86 -17.99
C PRO A 68 -12.88 -14.22 -17.48
N GLN A 69 -12.07 -15.28 -17.63
CA GLN A 69 -12.46 -16.65 -17.27
C GLN A 69 -12.73 -16.81 -15.77
N PHE A 70 -12.13 -15.98 -14.92
CA PHE A 70 -12.41 -15.99 -13.49
C PHE A 70 -13.85 -15.59 -13.17
N PHE A 71 -14.47 -14.76 -14.02
CA PHE A 71 -15.80 -14.21 -13.82
C PHE A 71 -16.90 -15.02 -14.56
N GLU A 72 -16.53 -15.98 -15.41
CA GLU A 72 -17.48 -16.77 -16.21
C GLU A 72 -18.45 -17.60 -15.35
N ASP A 73 -17.99 -18.16 -14.23
CA ASP A 73 -18.80 -18.98 -13.32
C ASP A 73 -19.28 -18.21 -12.07
N LYS A 74 -19.00 -16.90 -12.01
CA LYS A 74 -19.34 -16.02 -10.89
C LYS A 74 -20.56 -15.16 -11.18
N ALA A 75 -21.20 -14.68 -10.12
CA ALA A 75 -22.28 -13.71 -10.20
C ALA A 75 -21.77 -12.30 -10.58
N THR A 76 -21.19 -12.15 -11.77
CA THR A 76 -20.45 -10.96 -12.22
C THR A 76 -21.23 -9.67 -12.11
N GLU A 77 -22.47 -9.64 -12.61
CA GLU A 77 -23.30 -8.44 -12.50
C GLU A 77 -23.65 -8.09 -11.05
N HIS A 78 -23.83 -9.10 -10.19
CA HIS A 78 -24.08 -8.87 -8.77
C HIS A 78 -22.83 -8.34 -8.05
N LEU A 79 -21.64 -8.78 -8.46
CA LEU A 79 -20.37 -8.36 -7.87
C LEU A 79 -19.90 -6.98 -8.36
N LEU A 80 -20.13 -6.65 -9.64
CA LEU A 80 -19.50 -5.50 -10.30
C LEU A 80 -20.49 -4.42 -10.76
N GLY A 81 -21.75 -4.77 -10.94
CA GLY A 81 -22.81 -3.88 -11.43
C GLY A 81 -23.57 -4.45 -12.62
N GLU A 82 -24.81 -4.00 -12.80
CA GLU A 82 -25.71 -4.40 -13.88
C GLU A 82 -25.09 -4.15 -15.27
N GLY A 83 -25.26 -5.11 -16.19
CA GLY A 83 -24.74 -5.02 -17.56
C GLY A 83 -23.26 -5.36 -17.72
N ILE A 84 -22.56 -5.68 -16.63
CA ILE A 84 -21.15 -6.08 -16.69
C ILE A 84 -21.03 -7.58 -16.94
N GLU A 85 -20.53 -7.90 -18.13
CA GLU A 85 -20.18 -9.25 -18.52
C GLU A 85 -18.67 -9.53 -18.37
N PRO A 86 -18.26 -10.79 -18.12
CA PRO A 86 -16.85 -11.17 -18.03
C PRO A 86 -15.99 -10.69 -19.20
N LYS A 87 -16.52 -10.72 -20.44
CA LYS A 87 -15.83 -10.29 -21.67
C LYS A 87 -15.41 -8.81 -21.65
N HIS A 88 -16.07 -7.98 -20.85
CA HIS A 88 -15.73 -6.56 -20.72
C HIS A 88 -14.45 -6.34 -19.89
N LEU A 89 -14.02 -7.34 -19.11
CA LEU A 89 -12.82 -7.34 -18.28
C LEU A 89 -11.61 -7.95 -19.02
N ASN A 90 -11.41 -7.57 -20.28
CA ASN A 90 -10.26 -8.00 -21.07
C ASN A 90 -8.96 -7.33 -20.63
N ASP A 91 -7.83 -7.90 -21.07
CA ASP A 91 -6.48 -7.46 -20.76
C ASP A 91 -6.18 -6.03 -21.22
N ASP A 92 -6.67 -5.63 -22.40
CA ASP A 92 -6.56 -4.25 -22.89
C ASP A 92 -7.21 -3.25 -21.91
N LYS A 93 -8.43 -3.57 -21.44
CA LYS A 93 -9.15 -2.71 -20.51
C LYS A 93 -8.44 -2.61 -19.17
N ILE A 94 -8.00 -3.74 -18.63
CA ILE A 94 -7.30 -3.80 -17.34
C ILE A 94 -5.95 -3.08 -17.43
N GLY A 95 -5.16 -3.34 -18.47
CA GLY A 95 -3.87 -2.69 -18.70
C GLY A 95 -3.99 -1.18 -18.76
N ARG A 96 -4.97 -0.65 -19.52
CA ARG A 96 -5.21 0.80 -19.60
C ARG A 96 -5.60 1.40 -18.25
N VAL A 97 -6.39 0.71 -17.43
CA VAL A 97 -6.73 1.19 -16.08
C VAL A 97 -5.49 1.19 -15.19
N MET A 98 -4.67 0.13 -15.23
CA MET A 98 -3.41 0.09 -14.48
C MET A 98 -2.45 1.22 -14.88
N ASP A 99 -2.34 1.53 -16.17
CA ASP A 99 -1.54 2.64 -16.67
C ASP A 99 -2.04 4.00 -16.15
N LYS A 100 -3.37 4.20 -16.15
CA LYS A 100 -3.99 5.42 -15.58
C LYS A 100 -3.77 5.54 -14.08
N LEU A 101 -3.88 4.44 -13.32
CA LEU A 101 -3.62 4.45 -11.88
C LEU A 101 -2.15 4.76 -11.57
N TYR A 102 -1.23 4.19 -12.35
CA TYR A 102 0.20 4.47 -12.23
C TYR A 102 0.50 5.95 -12.46
N GLN A 103 -0.08 6.53 -13.51
CA GLN A 103 0.00 7.96 -13.86
C GLN A 103 -0.44 8.90 -12.71
N LEU A 104 -1.45 8.49 -11.94
CA LEU A 104 -2.02 9.25 -10.83
C LEU A 104 -1.32 9.02 -9.47
N ASN A 105 -0.21 8.29 -9.45
CA ASN A 105 0.49 7.87 -8.23
C ASN A 105 -0.35 6.92 -7.37
N VAL A 106 -0.05 5.62 -7.48
CA VAL A 106 -0.73 4.55 -6.73
C VAL A 106 -0.70 4.78 -5.22
N SER A 107 0.38 5.34 -4.67
CA SER A 107 0.50 5.62 -3.23
C SER A 107 -0.52 6.65 -2.74
N VAL A 108 -0.84 7.66 -3.56
CA VAL A 108 -1.85 8.68 -3.24
C VAL A 108 -3.24 8.06 -3.28
N ILE A 109 -3.53 7.28 -4.32
CA ILE A 109 -4.80 6.56 -4.45
C ILE A 109 -5.01 5.60 -3.26
N PHE A 110 -3.96 4.86 -2.87
CA PHE A 110 -3.99 3.95 -1.73
C PHE A 110 -4.30 4.70 -0.43
N LEU A 111 -3.65 5.84 -0.21
CA LEU A 111 -3.92 6.68 0.97
C LEU A 111 -5.37 7.18 1.00
N LEU A 112 -5.92 7.65 -0.13
CA LEU A 112 -7.32 8.09 -0.20
C LEU A 112 -8.29 6.98 0.20
N ILE A 113 -8.09 5.76 -0.33
CA ILE A 113 -8.88 4.58 0.02
C ILE A 113 -8.73 4.25 1.52
N SER A 114 -7.50 4.29 2.02
CA SER A 114 -7.20 3.98 3.43
C SER A 114 -7.88 4.97 4.38
N LEU A 115 -7.85 6.27 4.07
CA LEU A 115 -8.54 7.30 4.85
C LEU A 115 -10.07 7.15 4.80
N ALA A 116 -10.62 6.73 3.67
CA ALA A 116 -12.04 6.41 3.57
C ALA A 116 -12.40 5.21 4.48
N ALA A 117 -11.57 4.16 4.50
CA ALA A 117 -11.74 3.01 5.39
C ALA A 117 -11.63 3.40 6.87
N VAL A 118 -10.63 4.22 7.23
CA VAL A 118 -10.45 4.77 8.59
C VAL A 118 -11.74 5.48 9.04
N LYS A 119 -12.26 6.39 8.21
CA LYS A 119 -13.48 7.13 8.50
C LYS A 119 -14.71 6.21 8.60
N LYS A 120 -14.83 5.24 7.71
CA LYS A 120 -15.96 4.32 7.62
C LYS A 120 -16.05 3.40 8.83
N PHE A 121 -14.92 2.87 9.27
CA PHE A 121 -14.86 1.85 10.34
C PHE A 121 -14.41 2.40 11.69
N GLY A 122 -14.03 3.69 11.78
CA GLY A 122 -13.60 4.33 13.01
C GLY A 122 -12.25 3.82 13.51
N VAL A 123 -11.34 3.49 12.58
CA VAL A 123 -10.00 2.99 12.90
C VAL A 123 -9.21 4.08 13.62
N ALA A 124 -8.63 3.74 14.77
CA ALA A 124 -7.81 4.67 15.54
C ALA A 124 -6.53 5.05 14.75
N THR A 125 -6.00 6.26 14.90
CA THR A 125 -4.81 6.73 14.15
C THR A 125 -3.76 7.41 15.02
N GLU A 126 -3.82 7.21 16.34
CA GLU A 126 -2.94 7.83 17.33
C GLU A 126 -1.51 7.30 17.25
N ASN A 127 -1.35 6.03 16.84
CA ASN A 127 -0.07 5.37 16.65
C ASN A 127 -0.05 4.73 15.25
N SER A 128 1.07 4.80 14.56
CA SER A 128 1.24 4.15 13.26
C SER A 128 2.59 3.50 13.12
N HIS A 129 2.62 2.27 12.64
CA HIS A 129 3.82 1.45 12.52
C HIS A 129 4.35 1.51 11.10
N LEU A 130 5.62 1.93 10.95
CA LEU A 130 6.34 1.97 9.69
C LEU A 130 7.32 0.79 9.63
N ASP A 131 7.15 -0.06 8.63
CA ASP A 131 8.08 -1.12 8.29
C ASP A 131 8.12 -1.33 6.77
N SER A 132 9.15 -2.00 6.30
CA SER A 132 9.29 -2.43 4.91
C SER A 132 9.28 -3.94 4.81
N THR A 133 9.03 -4.46 3.62
CA THR A 133 9.26 -5.85 3.25
C THR A 133 9.70 -5.92 1.80
N SER A 134 10.33 -7.03 1.39
CA SER A 134 10.69 -7.26 0.00
C SER A 134 9.84 -8.36 -0.61
N LEU A 135 9.49 -8.21 -1.89
CA LEU A 135 8.85 -9.25 -2.68
C LEU A 135 9.83 -9.78 -3.72
N SER A 136 10.17 -11.06 -3.60
CA SER A 136 11.08 -11.74 -4.53
C SER A 136 10.34 -12.14 -5.81
N VAL A 137 11.00 -11.98 -6.95
CA VAL A 137 10.44 -12.25 -8.28
C VAL A 137 11.44 -12.98 -9.19
N GLU A 138 10.91 -13.73 -10.14
CA GLU A 138 11.66 -14.45 -11.16
C GLU A 138 11.48 -13.77 -12.53
N GLY A 139 12.58 -13.58 -13.26
CA GLY A 139 12.52 -12.99 -14.61
C GLY A 139 13.75 -12.18 -15.00
N GLU A 140 13.82 -11.85 -16.29
CA GLU A 140 14.96 -11.11 -16.83
C GLU A 140 14.97 -9.64 -16.43
N TYR A 141 13.81 -8.97 -16.38
CA TYR A 141 13.67 -7.54 -16.00
C TYR A 141 14.73 -6.61 -16.61
N LYS A 142 15.14 -6.85 -17.87
CA LYS A 142 16.19 -6.07 -18.57
C LYS A 142 15.68 -4.77 -19.19
N LYS A 143 14.37 -4.53 -19.14
CA LYS A 143 13.75 -3.35 -19.74
C LYS A 143 13.81 -2.19 -18.76
N GLU A 144 14.37 -1.08 -19.21
CA GLU A 144 14.20 0.20 -18.54
C GLU A 144 12.92 0.85 -19.08
N TYR A 145 12.05 1.26 -18.17
CA TYR A 145 10.83 1.99 -18.50
C TYR A 145 11.09 3.50 -18.35
N PRO A 146 10.54 4.32 -19.25
CA PRO A 146 10.74 5.77 -19.18
C PRO A 146 10.08 6.36 -17.94
N THR A 147 10.62 7.49 -17.47
CA THR A 147 9.89 8.32 -16.51
C THR A 147 8.61 8.82 -17.17
N VAL A 148 7.50 8.71 -16.45
CA VAL A 148 6.19 9.20 -16.90
C VAL A 148 5.95 10.56 -16.28
N GLU A 149 5.78 11.58 -17.12
CA GLU A 149 5.49 12.96 -16.70
C GLU A 149 4.13 13.37 -17.25
N ILE A 150 3.25 13.83 -16.36
CA ILE A 150 1.95 14.38 -16.73
C ILE A 150 2.02 15.88 -16.53
N LEU A 151 1.65 16.64 -17.55
CA LEU A 151 1.63 18.09 -17.51
C LEU A 151 0.28 18.58 -16.97
N LYS A 152 0.31 19.66 -16.20
CA LYS A 152 -0.91 20.32 -15.73
C LYS A 152 -1.72 20.83 -16.91
N SER A 153 -2.97 20.38 -17.00
CA SER A 153 -3.89 20.87 -18.02
C SER A 153 -4.17 22.37 -17.83
N GLY A 154 -3.92 23.18 -18.87
CA GLY A 154 -4.22 24.62 -18.88
C GLY A 154 -3.16 25.54 -18.27
N ALA A 155 -1.97 25.03 -17.89
CA ALA A 155 -0.86 25.87 -17.46
C ALA A 155 -0.19 26.59 -18.65
N VAL A 156 0.26 27.84 -18.45
CA VAL A 156 1.07 28.57 -19.44
C VAL A 156 2.52 28.14 -19.27
N GLY A 157 2.88 27.00 -19.86
CA GLY A 157 4.22 26.40 -19.80
C GLY A 157 4.19 24.88 -19.55
N GLU A 158 5.36 24.25 -19.56
CA GLU A 158 5.52 22.82 -19.25
C GLU A 158 5.59 22.59 -17.72
N GLU A 159 4.51 22.92 -17.00
CA GLU A 159 4.42 22.57 -15.58
C GLU A 159 4.04 21.10 -15.41
N ILE A 160 4.91 20.34 -14.76
CA ILE A 160 4.68 18.92 -14.42
C ILE A 160 3.70 18.85 -13.24
N GLU A 161 2.58 18.16 -13.44
CA GLU A 161 1.59 17.81 -12.42
C GLU A 161 2.03 16.60 -11.61
N THR A 162 2.36 15.51 -12.30
CA THR A 162 2.88 14.29 -11.68
C THR A 162 4.10 13.78 -12.44
N ARG A 163 5.06 13.24 -11.69
CA ARG A 163 6.24 12.56 -12.23
C ARG A 163 6.38 11.21 -11.55
N GLN A 164 6.30 10.15 -12.32
CA GLN A 164 6.36 8.77 -11.84
C GLN A 164 7.55 8.07 -12.46
N GLN A 165 8.48 7.65 -11.61
CA GLN A 165 9.64 6.88 -12.02
C GLN A 165 9.37 5.39 -11.74
N PRO A 166 9.45 4.51 -12.75
CA PRO A 166 9.26 3.09 -12.54
C PRO A 166 10.32 2.53 -11.60
N ILE A 167 9.90 1.68 -10.68
CA ILE A 167 10.83 0.98 -9.78
C ILE A 167 11.79 0.09 -10.57
N LYS A 168 12.99 -0.11 -10.02
CA LYS A 168 13.98 -1.05 -10.52
C LYS A 168 13.85 -2.37 -9.78
N ILE A 169 13.37 -3.38 -10.51
CA ILE A 169 13.39 -4.77 -10.05
C ILE A 169 14.83 -5.28 -10.14
N THR A 170 15.49 -5.40 -8.99
CA THR A 170 16.92 -5.69 -8.89
C THR A 170 17.24 -6.54 -7.67
N TYR A 171 18.48 -7.01 -7.55
CA TYR A 171 18.95 -7.72 -6.35
C TYR A 171 19.13 -6.76 -5.18
N GLY A 172 18.85 -7.23 -3.98
CA GLY A 172 19.16 -6.50 -2.75
C GLY A 172 19.29 -7.44 -1.56
N TYR A 173 19.20 -6.88 -0.35
CA TYR A 173 19.22 -7.68 0.86
C TYR A 173 17.92 -8.52 0.95
N SER A 174 18.06 -9.84 1.03
CA SER A 174 16.93 -10.77 1.10
C SER A 174 16.73 -11.29 2.52
N ARG A 175 15.63 -10.88 3.16
CA ARG A 175 15.22 -11.37 4.49
C ARG A 175 14.85 -12.86 4.46
N ASP A 176 14.31 -13.31 3.33
CA ASP A 176 13.92 -14.71 3.06
C ASP A 176 15.10 -15.62 2.66
N ARG A 177 16.33 -15.12 2.74
CA ARG A 177 17.56 -15.85 2.39
C ARG A 177 17.61 -16.34 0.93
N ARG A 178 17.05 -15.54 0.01
CA ARG A 178 17.09 -15.75 -1.45
C ARG A 178 17.80 -14.60 -2.16
N PRO A 179 19.10 -14.37 -1.90
CA PRO A 179 19.87 -13.32 -2.57
C PRO A 179 20.05 -13.57 -4.08
N ASP A 180 19.72 -14.77 -4.55
CA ASP A 180 19.71 -15.18 -5.95
C ASP A 180 18.49 -14.68 -6.73
N LEU A 181 17.47 -14.15 -6.05
CA LEU A 181 16.28 -13.58 -6.68
C LEU A 181 16.34 -12.06 -6.74
N LYS A 182 15.79 -11.50 -7.81
CA LYS A 182 15.49 -10.06 -7.86
C LYS A 182 14.29 -9.79 -6.97
N GLN A 183 14.18 -8.55 -6.53
CA GLN A 183 13.10 -8.12 -5.67
C GLN A 183 12.69 -6.68 -5.96
N PHE A 184 11.61 -6.26 -5.32
CA PHE A 184 11.23 -4.88 -5.11
C PHE A 184 10.78 -4.70 -3.66
N MET A 185 10.78 -3.45 -3.19
CA MET A 185 10.44 -3.14 -1.80
C MET A 185 9.00 -2.66 -1.70
N ILE A 186 8.32 -3.02 -0.61
CA ILE A 186 7.04 -2.49 -0.18
C ILE A 186 7.27 -1.87 1.19
N ASP A 187 7.06 -0.55 1.29
CA ASP A 187 7.01 0.16 2.57
C ASP A 187 5.56 0.43 2.95
N LEU A 188 5.20 0.12 4.19
CA LEU A 188 3.87 0.29 4.72
C LEU A 188 3.90 1.13 5.99
N ILE A 189 2.92 2.03 6.10
CA ILE A 189 2.50 2.56 7.40
C ILE A 189 1.14 1.94 7.70
N VAL A 190 1.04 1.27 8.85
CA VAL A 190 -0.22 0.67 9.34
C VAL A 190 -0.68 1.35 10.62
N SER A 191 -1.98 1.33 10.90
CA SER A 191 -2.52 1.80 12.18
C SER A 191 -2.12 0.86 13.32
N GLY A 192 -1.89 1.42 14.53
CA GLY A 192 -1.79 0.62 15.76
C GLY A 192 -3.12 -0.02 16.20
N ASP A 193 -4.22 0.28 15.51
CA ASP A 193 -5.53 -0.36 15.67
C ASP A 193 -5.75 -1.37 14.55
N GLY A 194 -5.52 -2.65 14.86
CA GLY A 194 -5.78 -3.77 13.95
C GLY A 194 -4.87 -3.84 12.72
N ASP A 195 -3.73 -3.14 12.72
CA ASP A 195 -2.73 -3.13 11.64
C ASP A 195 -3.31 -2.76 10.26
N VAL A 196 -4.34 -1.90 10.24
CA VAL A 196 -4.96 -1.44 9.00
C VAL A 196 -3.97 -0.59 8.21
N PRO A 197 -3.66 -0.92 6.94
CA PRO A 197 -2.78 -0.10 6.12
C PRO A 197 -3.30 1.32 5.93
N LEU A 198 -2.43 2.31 6.16
CA LEU A 198 -2.70 3.73 6.01
C LEU A 198 -1.95 4.33 4.82
N PHE A 199 -0.74 3.84 4.55
CA PHE A 199 0.11 4.33 3.47
C PHE A 199 0.91 3.18 2.87
N LEU A 200 1.12 3.25 1.56
CA LEU A 200 1.91 2.29 0.79
C LEU A 200 2.87 3.07 -0.10
N LYS A 201 4.14 2.64 -0.13
CA LYS A 201 5.09 3.02 -1.17
C LYS A 201 5.76 1.76 -1.71
N VAL A 202 6.01 1.75 -3.01
CA VAL A 202 6.80 0.70 -3.67
C VAL A 202 8.15 1.29 -4.06
N GLY A 203 9.23 0.58 -3.76
CA GLY A 203 10.61 1.02 -3.96
C GLY A 203 11.46 0.03 -4.78
N ASP A 204 12.65 0.49 -5.16
CA ASP A 204 13.66 -0.32 -5.87
C ASP A 204 14.11 -1.50 -5.01
N GLY A 205 14.46 -2.64 -5.61
CA GLY A 205 14.83 -3.87 -4.88
C GLY A 205 16.06 -3.78 -3.98
N ASN A 206 16.87 -2.74 -4.14
CA ASN A 206 18.05 -2.43 -3.32
C ASN A 206 17.88 -1.18 -2.46
N GLU A 207 16.65 -0.65 -2.35
CA GLU A 207 16.32 0.44 -1.45
C GLU A 207 16.55 0.01 0.00
N ALA A 208 17.15 0.89 0.80
CA ALA A 208 17.48 0.61 2.19
C ALA A 208 16.59 1.43 3.11
N ASP A 209 15.95 0.77 4.08
CA ASP A 209 15.04 1.33 5.08
C ASP A 209 15.56 2.65 5.69
N LYS A 210 16.83 2.64 6.13
CA LYS A 210 17.51 3.80 6.74
C LYS A 210 17.51 5.05 5.86
N ALA A 211 17.47 4.89 4.54
CA ALA A 211 17.51 5.98 3.58
C ALA A 211 16.12 6.56 3.27
N VAL A 212 15.04 5.80 3.48
CA VAL A 212 13.70 6.17 2.98
C VAL A 212 12.65 6.38 4.05
N PHE A 213 12.81 5.78 5.24
CA PHE A 213 11.79 5.85 6.29
C PHE A 213 11.46 7.27 6.73
N GLY A 214 12.45 8.14 6.91
CA GLY A 214 12.19 9.54 7.28
C GLY A 214 11.47 10.33 6.19
N GLN A 215 11.70 9.99 4.92
CA GLN A 215 10.98 10.59 3.80
C GLN A 215 9.53 10.10 3.74
N ILE A 216 9.31 8.80 3.92
CA ILE A 216 7.99 8.17 3.94
C ILE A 216 7.12 8.75 5.07
N ALA A 217 7.66 8.81 6.29
CA ALA A 217 6.96 9.41 7.44
C ALA A 217 6.56 10.88 7.16
N ARG A 218 7.44 11.65 6.52
CA ARG A 218 7.18 13.03 6.13
C ARG A 218 6.13 13.16 5.04
N GLU A 219 6.17 12.29 4.03
CA GLU A 219 5.18 12.28 2.95
C GLU A 219 3.80 11.89 3.45
N PHE A 220 3.72 10.91 4.34
CA PHE A 220 2.49 10.55 5.03
C PHE A 220 1.94 11.71 5.85
N LYS A 221 2.76 12.31 6.73
CA LYS A 221 2.34 13.43 7.59
C LYS A 221 1.84 14.64 6.79
N LYS A 222 2.36 14.89 5.59
CA LYS A 222 1.90 15.98 4.71
C LYS A 222 0.51 15.75 4.12
N GLN A 223 0.08 14.50 4.01
CA GLN A 223 -1.16 14.12 3.32
C GLN A 223 -2.30 13.79 4.28
N VAL A 224 -2.02 13.70 5.59
CA VAL A 224 -3.02 13.44 6.63
C VAL A 224 -3.19 14.66 7.55
N ASP A 225 -4.40 14.83 8.08
CA ASP A 225 -4.77 15.95 8.95
C ASP A 225 -4.76 15.60 10.45
N PHE A 226 -4.53 14.34 10.80
CA PHE A 226 -4.37 13.88 12.17
C PHE A 226 -2.91 13.83 12.61
N ASP A 227 -2.71 13.70 13.92
CA ASP A 227 -1.39 13.53 14.51
C ASP A 227 -1.19 12.13 15.05
N SER A 228 -0.14 11.45 14.58
CA SER A 228 0.17 10.07 14.90
C SER A 228 1.61 9.95 15.42
N LEU A 229 1.81 9.06 16.40
CA LEU A 229 3.12 8.58 16.81
C LEU A 229 3.63 7.57 15.78
N ILE A 230 4.66 7.93 15.01
CA ILE A 230 5.30 7.02 14.06
C ILE A 230 6.26 6.08 14.79
N VAL A 231 5.90 4.81 14.87
CA VAL A 231 6.70 3.75 15.48
C VAL A 231 7.47 3.02 14.37
N GLY A 232 8.78 2.87 14.53
CA GLY A 232 9.60 2.12 13.58
C GLY A 232 10.76 1.40 14.26
N ASP A 233 11.37 0.48 13.53
CA ASP A 233 12.54 -0.24 14.01
C ASP A 233 13.78 0.68 14.09
N SER A 234 14.94 0.11 14.40
CA SER A 234 16.20 0.87 14.48
C SER A 234 16.69 1.48 13.16
N ALA A 235 16.14 1.10 12.01
CA ALA A 235 16.46 1.75 10.75
C ALA A 235 15.86 3.16 10.66
N LEU A 236 14.76 3.43 11.38
CA LEU A 236 14.18 4.77 11.50
C LEU A 236 15.17 5.76 12.14
N TYR A 237 16.01 5.29 13.07
CA TYR A 237 16.96 6.10 13.82
C TYR A 237 18.26 6.36 13.03
N SER A 238 18.22 7.38 12.17
CA SER A 238 19.40 7.92 11.46
C SER A 238 19.45 9.44 11.57
N LYS A 239 20.63 10.05 11.49
CA LYS A 239 20.80 11.52 11.61
C LYS A 239 19.94 12.26 10.58
N GLU A 240 19.84 11.73 9.37
CA GLU A 240 19.07 12.27 8.26
C GLU A 240 17.57 12.15 8.53
N ASN A 241 17.10 10.98 8.98
CA ASN A 241 15.68 10.76 9.31
C ASN A 241 15.24 11.64 10.49
N LEU A 242 16.04 11.73 11.55
CA LEU A 242 15.74 12.56 12.72
C LEU A 242 15.57 14.04 12.37
N LYS A 243 16.32 14.55 11.37
CA LYS A 243 16.12 15.91 10.86
C LYS A 243 14.80 16.07 10.12
N LEU A 244 14.39 15.06 9.34
CA LEU A 244 13.13 15.07 8.60
C LEU A 244 11.90 14.99 9.51
N MET A 245 12.03 14.29 10.64
CA MET A 245 10.94 14.00 11.58
C MET A 245 10.94 14.94 12.81
N LYS A 246 11.65 16.07 12.75
CA LYS A 246 11.81 16.99 13.88
C LYS A 246 10.48 17.49 14.47
N GLU A 247 9.47 17.66 13.64
CA GLU A 247 8.14 18.17 14.03
C GLU A 247 7.10 17.05 14.19
N MET A 248 7.54 15.79 14.18
CA MET A 248 6.68 14.61 14.29
C MET A 248 6.89 13.92 15.62
N ARG A 249 5.84 13.27 16.14
CA ARG A 249 6.00 12.29 17.21
C ARG A 249 6.51 10.99 16.59
N TRP A 250 7.62 10.46 17.09
CA TRP A 250 8.16 9.18 16.64
C TRP A 250 8.72 8.38 17.82
N LEU A 251 8.72 7.06 17.67
CA LEU A 251 9.30 6.11 18.61
C LEU A 251 10.12 5.09 17.82
N SER A 252 11.38 4.91 18.20
CA SER A 252 12.27 3.93 17.58
C SER A 252 13.30 3.44 18.58
N ARG A 253 13.79 2.22 18.36
CA ARG A 253 14.93 1.67 19.10
C ARG A 253 16.22 2.34 18.63
N VAL A 254 16.96 2.95 19.56
CA VAL A 254 18.32 3.43 19.29
C VAL A 254 19.23 2.23 18.95
N PRO A 255 19.89 2.20 17.77
CA PRO A 255 20.76 1.09 17.40
C PRO A 255 21.95 0.96 18.34
N LEU A 256 22.21 -0.24 18.86
CA LEU A 256 23.38 -0.54 19.68
C LEU A 256 24.72 -0.51 18.91
N SER A 257 24.67 -0.31 17.58
CA SER A 257 25.85 0.08 16.82
C SER A 257 26.37 1.48 17.17
N ILE A 258 25.56 2.31 17.86
CA ILE A 258 25.96 3.61 18.40
C ILE A 258 26.65 3.35 19.74
N LYS A 259 27.89 3.82 19.86
CA LYS A 259 28.75 3.54 21.01
C LYS A 259 28.13 4.02 22.31
N GLU A 260 27.57 5.23 22.32
CA GLU A 260 26.93 5.84 23.48
C GLU A 260 25.70 5.03 23.94
N ALA A 261 24.94 4.46 23.00
CA ALA A 261 23.80 3.60 23.32
C ALA A 261 24.25 2.27 23.92
N GLN A 262 25.31 1.67 23.37
CA GLN A 262 25.90 0.43 23.90
C GLN A 262 26.46 0.64 25.31
N GLU A 263 27.26 1.70 25.52
CA GLU A 263 27.82 2.04 26.84
C GLU A 263 26.72 2.30 27.88
N LEU A 264 25.62 2.94 27.49
CA LEU A 264 24.49 3.17 28.39
C LEU A 264 23.84 1.84 28.81
N VAL A 265 23.59 0.93 27.87
CA VAL A 265 23.00 -0.38 28.18
C VAL A 265 23.93 -1.23 29.04
N ASP A 266 25.24 -1.22 28.76
CA ASP A 266 26.22 -2.03 29.50
C ASP A 266 26.51 -1.51 30.91
N SER A 267 26.29 -0.21 31.17
CA SER A 267 26.60 0.42 32.45
C SER A 267 25.44 0.38 33.47
N ILE A 268 24.20 0.13 33.03
CA ILE A 268 23.03 0.09 33.90
C ILE A 268 22.84 -1.32 34.46
N SER A 269 22.89 -1.46 35.79
CA SER A 269 22.55 -2.72 36.46
C SER A 269 21.03 -2.88 36.66
N GLU A 270 20.55 -4.13 36.76
CA GLU A 270 19.12 -4.42 37.01
C GLU A 270 18.58 -3.73 38.27
N LYS A 271 19.44 -3.51 39.27
CA LYS A 271 19.07 -2.82 40.53
C LYS A 271 18.77 -1.33 40.35
N GLU A 272 19.18 -0.75 39.24
CA GLU A 272 18.95 0.66 38.90
C GLU A 272 17.70 0.85 38.03
N LEU A 273 17.03 -0.24 37.64
CA LEU A 273 15.78 -0.19 36.90
C LEU A 273 14.61 -0.02 37.88
N THR A 274 13.62 0.76 37.46
CA THR A 274 12.35 0.90 38.14
C THR A 274 11.35 -0.06 37.50
N ASP A 275 10.66 -0.86 38.31
CA ASP A 275 9.59 -1.72 37.81
C ASP A 275 8.52 -0.88 37.11
N SER A 276 8.10 -1.32 35.94
CA SER A 276 7.01 -0.68 35.21
C SER A 276 5.66 -1.16 35.75
N GLU A 277 4.59 -0.44 35.40
CA GLU A 277 3.22 -0.91 35.66
C GLU A 277 2.88 -2.20 34.89
N ILE A 278 3.64 -2.54 33.84
CA ILE A 278 3.50 -3.77 33.06
C ILE A 278 4.36 -4.87 33.71
N PRO A 279 3.75 -5.99 34.15
CA PRO A 279 4.49 -7.09 34.78
C PRO A 279 5.61 -7.63 33.89
N GLY A 280 6.79 -7.80 34.46
CA GLY A 280 7.97 -8.33 33.76
C GLY A 280 8.79 -7.30 32.98
N TYR A 281 8.39 -6.03 33.00
CA TYR A 281 9.14 -4.93 32.39
C TYR A 281 9.62 -3.94 33.46
N SER A 282 10.84 -3.44 33.28
CA SER A 282 11.47 -2.44 34.11
C SER A 282 12.19 -1.43 33.23
N TRP A 283 12.31 -0.18 33.67
CA TRP A 283 12.84 0.91 32.86
C TRP A 283 13.74 1.84 33.66
N ARG A 284 14.58 2.59 32.95
CA ARG A 284 15.33 3.72 33.47
C ARG A 284 15.37 4.81 32.42
N GLU A 285 15.02 6.02 32.81
CA GLU A 285 15.14 7.20 31.94
C GLU A 285 16.53 7.83 32.13
N THR A 286 17.17 8.19 31.03
CA THR A 286 18.45 8.91 31.02
C THR A 286 18.39 10.00 29.96
N SER A 287 18.75 11.22 30.33
CA SER A 287 18.85 12.34 29.39
C SER A 287 20.33 12.55 29.04
N SER A 288 20.66 12.47 27.75
CA SER A 288 21.95 12.95 27.24
C SER A 288 21.76 14.37 26.72
N ASN A 289 22.59 15.31 27.17
CA ASN A 289 22.67 16.65 26.59
C ASN A 289 23.37 16.63 25.23
#